data_AF-A0A0W1R3M0-F1
#
_entry.id   AF-A0A0W1R3M0-F1
#
_cell.length_a   1.000
_cell.length_b   1.000
_cell.length_c   1.000
_cell.angle_alpha   90.00
_cell.angle_beta   90.00
_cell.angle_gamma   90.00
#
_symmetry.space_group_name_H-M   'P 1'
#
loop_
_entity.id
_entity.type
_entity.pdbx_description
1 polymer ?
#
loop_
_entity_poly.entity_id
_entity_poly.type
_entity_poly.pdbx_seq_one_letter_code
_entity_poly.pdbx_strand_id
1 'polypeptide(L)'
;MRDSPSSRRTVLRRLGAVGAFGALGGAATGCLGRAPPVFVANASESTSLSADTKRLDETTFDGYVSRMGRRYGESGVWGTGAAPAPTEADFERATRLSLRATSDGEEYAVADAAVARYGLRRFDTEGRRHVAYWLWCAAKPLADSVWVDTLDRSLAVTLSSFEVGLDFDSSADLFDSAPSTRVSGPQAVSVATPGETGGGDVFDVDFPLHEGRVRPRVSGGDDAVSSGDDGSNADGEDDHDSYRLGWRGRFDGIQSVNGLCVAGESVSDSDATADWHVSLSASGWA
;
A
#
# COMPACT_ATOMS: atom_id res chain seq x y z
N MET A 1 -25.13 11.18 31.91
CA MET A 1 -23.88 11.81 32.38
C MET A 1 -22.76 10.89 31.92
N ARG A 2 -22.20 11.11 30.73
CA ARG A 2 -21.06 12.02 30.44
C ARG A 2 -19.94 11.82 31.46
N ASP A 3 -18.86 11.17 31.04
CA ASP A 3 -17.65 11.93 30.68
C ASP A 3 -16.81 11.20 29.62
N SER A 4 -16.21 12.04 28.78
CA SER A 4 -15.62 11.77 27.46
C SER A 4 -14.22 11.13 27.51
N PRO A 5 -13.77 10.46 26.43
CA PRO A 5 -12.38 10.11 26.23
C PRO A 5 -11.61 11.32 25.67
N SER A 6 -10.58 11.79 26.37
CA SER A 6 -9.60 12.70 25.80
C SER A 6 -8.24 12.48 26.43
N SER A 7 -7.26 12.08 25.63
CA SER A 7 -5.88 12.48 25.87
C SER A 7 -5.14 12.58 24.54
N ARG A 8 -5.37 13.71 23.88
CA ARG A 8 -4.44 14.31 22.92
C ARG A 8 -3.14 14.64 23.66
N ARG A 9 -1.98 14.23 23.15
CA ARG A 9 -0.68 14.82 23.52
C ARG A 9 0.12 15.19 22.28
N THR A 10 -0.01 16.46 21.93
CA THR A 10 0.93 17.30 21.20
C THR A 10 2.20 17.57 22.05
N VAL A 11 3.27 18.11 21.43
CA VAL A 11 4.42 18.88 22.01
C VAL A 11 5.70 18.03 22.22
N LEU A 12 6.93 18.32 21.76
CA LEU A 12 7.56 19.44 21.01
C LEU A 12 8.93 19.01 20.38
N ARG A 13 9.37 19.80 19.38
CA ARG A 13 10.68 19.85 18.66
C ARG A 13 11.88 20.24 19.55
N ARG A 14 13.12 19.81 19.18
CA ARG A 14 14.21 20.65 18.59
C ARG A 14 15.64 20.02 18.65
N LEU A 15 16.28 20.02 17.46
CA LEU A 15 17.63 20.47 17.08
C LEU A 15 18.86 20.15 17.96
N GLY A 16 19.87 19.53 17.33
CA GLY A 16 21.28 19.58 17.73
C GLY A 16 22.19 19.25 16.56
N ALA A 17 22.76 20.29 15.94
CA ALA A 17 23.77 20.21 14.87
C ALA A 17 25.18 19.88 15.43
N VAL A 18 26.18 19.94 14.53
CA VAL A 18 27.65 19.91 14.73
C VAL A 18 28.25 18.53 14.38
N GLY A 19 29.26 18.40 13.52
CA GLY A 19 30.11 19.37 12.86
C GLY A 19 31.13 18.64 11.98
N ALA A 20 31.66 19.37 10.99
CA ALA A 20 32.60 18.91 9.98
C ALA A 20 34.00 18.57 10.53
N PHE A 21 34.68 17.63 9.86
CA PHE A 21 36.15 17.59 9.76
C PHE A 21 36.56 17.24 8.32
N GLY A 22 37.30 18.15 7.67
CA GLY A 22 38.16 17.85 6.53
C GLY A 22 39.50 17.25 7.01
N ALA A 23 40.45 16.80 6.17
CA ALA A 23 40.62 16.98 4.74
C ALA A 23 41.69 15.98 4.19
N LEU A 24 41.69 15.82 2.86
CA LEU A 24 42.79 15.45 1.93
C LEU A 24 43.29 14.00 1.80
N GLY A 25 43.08 13.43 0.60
CA GLY A 25 44.08 12.56 -0.06
C GLY A 25 43.53 11.38 -0.87
N GLY A 26 43.46 11.54 -2.21
CA GLY A 26 43.50 10.40 -3.16
C GLY A 26 42.16 10.01 -3.79
N ALA A 27 42.10 10.13 -5.12
CA ALA A 27 40.97 9.76 -5.95
C ALA A 27 40.70 8.24 -5.94
N ALA A 28 39.73 7.83 -5.13
CA ALA A 28 38.76 6.80 -5.43
C ALA A 28 37.48 7.26 -4.74
N THR A 29 36.54 7.83 -5.47
CA THR A 29 35.17 8.03 -4.96
C THR A 29 34.51 6.67 -4.86
N GLY A 30 34.97 5.90 -3.87
CA GLY A 30 34.27 4.76 -3.36
C GLY A 30 32.96 5.28 -2.81
N CYS A 31 31.88 5.08 -3.56
CA CYS A 31 30.62 4.77 -2.92
C CYS A 31 30.98 3.72 -1.87
N LEU A 32 31.01 4.10 -0.59
CA LEU A 32 30.93 3.15 0.51
C LEU A 32 29.53 2.55 0.40
N GLY A 33 29.39 1.68 -0.61
CA GLY A 33 28.19 0.99 -0.96
C GLY A 33 27.83 0.19 0.25
N ARG A 34 26.66 0.49 0.80
CA ARG A 34 26.01 -0.33 1.81
C ARG A 34 26.22 -1.79 1.40
N ALA A 35 26.81 -2.60 2.28
CA ALA A 35 27.06 -4.00 1.98
C ALA A 35 25.78 -4.64 1.44
N PRO A 36 25.84 -5.40 0.34
CA PRO A 36 24.65 -6.03 -0.22
C PRO A 36 24.01 -6.95 0.83
N PRO A 37 22.70 -7.16 0.75
CA PRO A 37 22.05 -8.15 1.60
C PRO A 37 22.65 -9.53 1.32
N VAL A 38 22.71 -10.37 2.35
CA VAL A 38 23.27 -11.72 2.23
C VAL A 38 22.29 -12.64 1.50
N PHE A 39 21.00 -12.40 1.65
CA PHE A 39 19.95 -13.03 0.84
C PHE A 39 18.80 -12.05 0.57
N VAL A 40 18.02 -12.37 -0.46
CA VAL A 40 16.76 -11.68 -0.77
C VAL A 40 15.66 -12.72 -0.97
N ALA A 41 14.58 -12.59 -0.21
CA ALA A 41 13.39 -13.41 -0.30
C ALA A 41 12.27 -12.60 -0.95
N ASN A 42 11.54 -13.19 -1.89
CA ASN A 42 10.49 -12.50 -2.63
C ASN A 42 9.22 -13.35 -2.72
N ALA A 43 8.08 -12.69 -2.87
CA ALA A 43 6.81 -13.29 -3.25
C ALA A 43 5.99 -12.29 -4.06
N SER A 44 5.20 -12.79 -5.01
CA SER A 44 4.29 -11.97 -5.82
C SER A 44 3.11 -12.83 -6.26
N GLU A 45 1.92 -12.25 -6.26
CA GLU A 45 0.71 -12.91 -6.74
C GLU A 45 -0.22 -11.87 -7.37
N SER A 46 -0.88 -12.27 -8.45
CA SER A 46 -1.92 -11.49 -9.13
C SER A 46 -3.20 -12.30 -9.20
N THR A 47 -4.35 -11.64 -9.02
CA THR A 47 -5.66 -12.26 -9.13
C THR A 47 -6.64 -11.32 -9.82
N SER A 48 -7.39 -11.85 -10.78
CA SER A 48 -8.44 -11.09 -11.43
C SER A 48 -9.64 -10.95 -10.50
N LEU A 49 -10.19 -9.73 -10.39
CA LEU A 49 -11.34 -9.41 -9.57
C LEU A 49 -12.65 -9.52 -10.39
N SER A 50 -12.94 -10.67 -10.97
CA SER A 50 -14.17 -10.90 -11.74
C SER A 50 -15.38 -11.28 -10.87
N ALA A 51 -16.54 -11.51 -11.49
CA ALA A 51 -17.76 -12.09 -10.90
C ALA A 51 -17.50 -13.37 -10.10
N ASP A 52 -16.62 -14.23 -10.60
CA ASP A 52 -16.39 -15.59 -10.10
C ASP A 52 -15.34 -15.67 -8.98
N THR A 53 -14.60 -14.59 -8.74
CA THR A 53 -13.59 -14.54 -7.66
C THR A 53 -14.25 -14.77 -6.31
N LYS A 54 -13.61 -15.56 -5.44
CA LYS A 54 -14.12 -15.83 -4.09
C LYS A 54 -14.17 -14.53 -3.27
N ARG A 55 -15.36 -13.94 -3.22
CA ARG A 55 -15.66 -12.69 -2.54
C ARG A 55 -16.01 -12.93 -1.07
N LEU A 56 -15.61 -11.98 -0.23
CA LEU A 56 -16.07 -11.86 1.15
C LEU A 56 -17.24 -10.88 1.16
N ASP A 57 -18.32 -11.28 1.82
CA ASP A 57 -19.34 -10.33 2.26
C ASP A 57 -18.80 -9.43 3.38
N GLU A 58 -19.55 -8.38 3.70
CA GLU A 58 -19.18 -7.36 4.68
C GLU A 58 -18.86 -7.99 6.05
N THR A 59 -19.72 -8.88 6.54
CA THR A 59 -19.55 -9.53 7.85
C THR A 59 -18.28 -10.40 7.90
N THR A 60 -18.01 -11.15 6.83
CA THR A 60 -16.81 -11.99 6.73
C THR A 60 -15.56 -11.13 6.62
N PHE A 61 -15.65 -10.01 5.90
CA PHE A 61 -14.56 -9.04 5.78
C PHE A 61 -14.26 -8.35 7.12
N ASP A 62 -15.25 -7.92 7.88
CA ASP A 62 -15.08 -7.37 9.23
C ASP A 62 -14.41 -8.37 10.18
N GLY A 63 -14.78 -9.65 10.08
CA GLY A 63 -14.12 -10.73 10.79
C GLY A 63 -12.64 -10.89 10.39
N TYR A 64 -12.31 -10.68 9.12
CA TYR A 64 -10.93 -10.68 8.62
C TYR A 64 -10.14 -9.48 9.15
N VAL A 65 -10.70 -8.28 9.07
CA VAL A 65 -10.12 -7.03 9.60
C VAL A 65 -9.78 -7.19 11.08
N SER A 66 -10.74 -7.70 11.87
CA SER A 66 -10.54 -7.96 13.30
C SER A 66 -9.37 -8.91 13.58
N ARG A 67 -9.17 -9.94 12.73
CA ARG A 67 -8.02 -10.84 12.84
C ARG A 67 -6.70 -10.14 12.48
N MET A 68 -6.71 -9.27 11.48
CA MET A 68 -5.53 -8.53 11.06
C MET A 68 -5.11 -7.47 12.09
N GLY A 69 -6.06 -6.78 12.71
CA GLY A 69 -5.78 -5.87 13.84
C GLY A 69 -5.10 -6.59 15.01
N ARG A 70 -5.50 -7.83 15.32
CA ARG A 70 -4.79 -8.65 16.33
C ARG A 70 -3.38 -9.08 15.89
N ARG A 71 -3.19 -9.34 14.58
CA ARG A 71 -1.93 -9.86 14.03
C ARG A 71 -0.85 -8.77 13.87
N TYR A 72 -1.28 -7.56 13.52
CA TYR A 72 -0.41 -6.47 13.08
C TYR A 72 -0.56 -5.19 13.90
N GLY A 73 -1.45 -5.17 14.89
CA GLY A 73 -1.70 -3.98 15.71
C GLY A 73 -2.25 -2.83 14.88
N GLU A 74 -1.70 -1.64 15.10
CA GLU A 74 -2.05 -0.40 14.38
C GLU A 74 -1.63 -0.43 12.91
N SER A 75 -0.76 -1.35 12.52
CA SER A 75 -0.37 -1.58 11.12
C SER A 75 -1.17 -2.72 10.49
N GLY A 76 -2.28 -3.17 11.09
CA GLY A 76 -3.16 -4.17 10.49
C GLY A 76 -3.99 -3.62 9.34
N VAL A 77 -4.78 -4.48 8.70
CA VAL A 77 -5.78 -4.05 7.72
C VAL A 77 -6.83 -3.20 8.43
N TRP A 78 -6.99 -1.96 7.97
CA TRP A 78 -7.96 -1.01 8.50
C TRP A 78 -9.26 -1.26 7.74
N GLY A 79 -10.20 -2.01 8.30
CA GLY A 79 -11.43 -2.36 7.58
C GLY A 79 -12.37 -1.18 7.36
N THR A 80 -13.65 -1.40 7.60
CA THR A 80 -14.70 -0.38 7.57
C THR A 80 -14.64 0.64 8.71
N GLY A 81 -13.58 0.67 9.53
CA GLY A 81 -13.48 1.47 10.76
C GLY A 81 -13.60 2.99 10.54
N ALA A 82 -13.41 3.43 9.29
CA ALA A 82 -13.83 4.72 8.77
C ALA A 82 -14.36 4.55 7.33
N ALA A 83 -15.15 3.50 7.09
CA ALA A 83 -15.91 3.36 5.86
C ALA A 83 -16.80 4.60 5.67
N PRO A 84 -17.07 4.99 4.42
CA PRO A 84 -17.97 6.08 4.13
C PRO A 84 -19.30 5.88 4.84
N ALA A 85 -19.97 6.97 5.17
CA ALA A 85 -21.34 6.89 5.65
C ALA A 85 -22.16 6.04 4.65
N PRO A 86 -23.06 5.15 5.09
CA PRO A 86 -23.91 4.35 4.19
C PRO A 86 -24.79 5.20 3.26
N THR A 87 -24.85 6.51 3.50
CA THR A 87 -25.48 7.49 2.63
C THR A 87 -24.67 7.81 1.37
N GLU A 88 -23.36 7.56 1.39
CA GLU A 88 -22.39 8.01 0.40
C GLU A 88 -21.76 6.85 -0.38
N ALA A 89 -21.61 5.68 0.24
CA ALA A 89 -21.14 4.46 -0.42
C ALA A 89 -21.81 3.20 0.14
N ASP A 90 -21.93 2.19 -0.72
CA ASP A 90 -22.44 0.87 -0.38
C ASP A 90 -21.29 -0.16 -0.51
N PHE A 91 -21.03 -0.96 0.53
CA PHE A 91 -20.07 -2.06 0.45
C PHE A 91 -20.59 -3.12 -0.53
N GLU A 92 -19.76 -3.55 -1.48
CA GLU A 92 -20.18 -4.53 -2.49
C GLU A 92 -19.47 -5.87 -2.30
N ARG A 93 -18.13 -5.84 -2.15
CA ARG A 93 -17.32 -7.06 -2.03
C ARG A 93 -15.93 -6.75 -1.51
N ALA A 94 -15.28 -7.77 -0.93
CA ALA A 94 -13.84 -7.74 -0.68
C ALA A 94 -13.15 -9.04 -1.08
N THR A 95 -11.87 -8.96 -1.38
CA THR A 95 -10.97 -10.10 -1.65
C THR A 95 -9.74 -9.97 -0.75
N ARG A 96 -9.11 -11.10 -0.41
CA ARG A 96 -7.92 -11.14 0.45
C ARG A 96 -6.86 -12.07 -0.10
N LEU A 97 -5.61 -11.81 0.26
CA LEU A 97 -4.44 -12.56 -0.17
C LEU A 97 -3.41 -12.62 0.96
N SER A 98 -2.58 -13.68 0.97
CA SER A 98 -1.50 -13.84 1.94
C SER A 98 -0.25 -14.35 1.22
N LEU A 99 0.81 -13.55 1.21
CA LEU A 99 2.10 -13.88 0.60
C LEU A 99 3.10 -14.31 1.65
N ARG A 100 3.98 -15.24 1.28
CA ARG A 100 5.16 -15.59 2.07
C ARG A 100 6.41 -15.45 1.21
N ALA A 101 7.27 -14.51 1.57
CA ALA A 101 8.54 -14.30 0.88
C ALA A 101 9.50 -15.43 1.26
N THR A 102 9.94 -16.17 0.25
CA THR A 102 10.83 -17.32 0.43
C THR A 102 12.16 -17.13 -0.25
N SER A 103 13.21 -17.74 0.32
CA SER A 103 14.53 -17.91 -0.31
C SER A 103 15.03 -19.30 0.07
N ASP A 104 15.54 -20.07 -0.90
CA ASP A 104 16.05 -21.44 -0.67
C ASP A 104 15.07 -22.39 0.07
N GLY A 105 13.76 -22.19 -0.13
CA GLY A 105 12.70 -23.00 0.48
C GLY A 105 12.31 -22.60 1.90
N GLU A 106 12.96 -21.60 2.49
CA GLU A 106 12.65 -21.06 3.81
C GLU A 106 11.83 -19.76 3.70
N GLU A 107 10.96 -19.53 4.68
CA GLU A 107 10.09 -18.35 4.75
C GLU A 107 10.68 -17.26 5.66
N TYR A 108 10.74 -16.03 5.16
CA TYR A 108 11.42 -14.91 5.85
C TYR A 108 10.50 -13.76 6.22
N ALA A 109 9.42 -13.57 5.47
CA ALA A 109 8.44 -12.54 5.74
C ALA A 109 7.05 -12.98 5.25
N VAL A 110 6.03 -12.39 5.86
CA VAL A 110 4.63 -12.56 5.46
C VAL A 110 4.02 -11.21 5.17
N ALA A 111 3.16 -11.16 4.14
CA ALA A 111 2.28 -10.03 3.89
C ALA A 111 0.84 -10.53 3.78
N ASP A 112 -0.08 -9.86 4.47
CA ASP A 112 -1.52 -10.06 4.27
C ASP A 112 -2.09 -8.80 3.61
N ALA A 113 -2.85 -9.01 2.55
CA ALA A 113 -3.44 -7.93 1.78
C ALA A 113 -4.94 -8.13 1.61
N ALA A 114 -5.65 -7.03 1.40
CA ALA A 114 -7.05 -7.03 1.02
C ALA A 114 -7.37 -5.89 0.06
N VAL A 115 -8.41 -6.10 -0.73
CA VAL A 115 -9.05 -5.07 -1.53
C VAL A 115 -10.55 -5.13 -1.28
N ALA A 116 -11.16 -4.00 -0.96
CA ALA A 116 -12.60 -3.85 -0.83
C ALA A 116 -13.12 -2.88 -1.89
N ARG A 117 -14.26 -3.23 -2.46
CA ARG A 117 -14.95 -2.45 -3.49
C ARG A 117 -16.22 -1.86 -2.89
N TYR A 118 -16.37 -0.56 -3.07
CA TYR A 118 -17.52 0.21 -2.64
C TYR A 118 -18.17 0.88 -3.84
N GLY A 119 -19.47 0.68 -3.99
CA GLY A 119 -20.25 1.39 -4.98
C GLY A 119 -20.55 2.79 -4.47
N LEU A 120 -20.09 3.83 -5.17
CA LEU A 120 -20.40 5.21 -4.80
C LEU A 120 -21.74 5.60 -5.37
N ARG A 121 -22.49 6.44 -4.65
CA ARG A 121 -23.75 7.01 -5.14
C ARG A 121 -23.49 8.25 -6.00
N ARG A 122 -22.55 8.12 -6.93
CA ARG A 122 -22.07 9.16 -7.84
C ARG A 122 -22.01 8.62 -9.26
N PHE A 123 -22.33 9.50 -10.20
CA PHE A 123 -22.23 9.23 -11.61
C PHE A 123 -21.54 10.40 -12.28
N ASP A 124 -20.70 10.13 -13.28
CA ASP A 124 -20.09 11.19 -14.07
C ASP A 124 -21.08 11.81 -15.07
N THR A 125 -20.61 12.79 -15.84
CA THR A 125 -21.39 13.45 -16.89
C THR A 125 -21.81 12.53 -18.02
N GLU A 126 -21.16 11.39 -18.17
CA GLU A 126 -21.44 10.35 -19.18
C GLU A 126 -22.39 9.27 -18.63
N GLY A 127 -22.77 9.36 -17.35
CA GLY A 127 -23.66 8.42 -16.68
C GLY A 127 -22.96 7.15 -16.18
N ARG A 128 -21.63 7.09 -16.18
CA ARG A 128 -20.87 5.98 -15.61
C ARG A 128 -20.93 6.02 -14.10
N ARG A 129 -20.99 4.84 -13.48
CA ARG A 129 -21.08 4.71 -12.03
C ARG A 129 -19.68 4.80 -11.43
N HIS A 130 -19.52 5.60 -10.38
CA HIS A 130 -18.24 5.64 -9.66
C HIS A 130 -18.14 4.49 -8.66
N VAL A 131 -16.97 3.89 -8.61
CA VAL A 131 -16.63 2.80 -7.71
C VAL A 131 -15.31 3.10 -7.03
N ALA A 132 -15.25 2.90 -5.72
CA ALA A 132 -14.02 3.04 -4.95
C ALA A 132 -13.43 1.67 -4.63
N TYR A 133 -12.13 1.53 -4.89
CA TYR A 133 -11.32 0.39 -4.47
C TYR A 133 -10.39 0.83 -3.35
N TRP A 134 -10.56 0.21 -2.19
CA TRP A 134 -9.69 0.43 -1.05
C TRP A 134 -8.76 -0.77 -0.92
N LEU A 135 -7.46 -0.50 -0.98
CA LEU A 135 -6.39 -1.48 -0.93
C LEU A 135 -5.65 -1.37 0.40
N TRP A 136 -5.36 -2.51 1.00
CA TRP A 136 -4.56 -2.62 2.22
C TRP A 136 -3.52 -3.71 2.05
N CYS A 137 -2.31 -3.46 2.54
CA CYS A 137 -1.28 -4.48 2.66
C CYS A 137 -0.48 -4.23 3.93
N ALA A 138 -0.32 -5.26 4.75
CA ALA A 138 0.49 -5.24 5.96
C ALA A 138 1.51 -6.38 5.90
N ALA A 139 2.77 -6.08 6.21
CA ALA A 139 3.87 -7.01 6.15
C ALA A 139 4.67 -7.02 7.45
N LYS A 140 5.31 -8.16 7.73
CA LYS A 140 6.29 -8.30 8.82
C LYS A 140 7.31 -9.40 8.53
N PRO A 141 8.55 -9.27 9.05
CA PRO A 141 9.46 -10.40 9.15
C PRO A 141 8.86 -11.50 10.04
N LEU A 142 9.20 -12.77 9.80
CA LEU A 142 8.80 -13.83 10.72
C LEU A 142 9.78 -13.87 11.90
N ALA A 143 9.25 -14.11 13.12
CA ALA A 143 10.03 -14.02 14.36
C ALA A 143 11.18 -15.03 14.43
N ASP A 144 11.06 -16.15 13.70
CA ASP A 144 12.05 -17.23 13.67
C ASP A 144 13.05 -17.08 12.52
N SER A 145 12.98 -15.99 11.73
CA SER A 145 13.77 -15.82 10.50
C SER A 145 15.24 -15.47 10.71
N VAL A 146 15.80 -15.69 11.91
CA VAL A 146 17.23 -15.47 12.14
C VAL A 146 18.03 -16.49 11.34
N TRP A 147 18.63 -16.02 10.25
CA TRP A 147 19.45 -16.84 9.37
C TRP A 147 20.91 -16.82 9.80
N VAL A 148 21.62 -17.92 9.59
CA VAL A 148 23.03 -18.05 9.91
C VAL A 148 23.83 -18.13 8.62
N ASP A 149 24.77 -17.20 8.43
CA ASP A 149 25.62 -17.19 7.25
C ASP A 149 26.67 -18.32 7.26
N THR A 150 27.39 -18.48 6.17
CA THR A 150 28.48 -19.47 6.06
C THR A 150 29.63 -19.26 7.06
N LEU A 151 29.61 -18.16 7.81
CA LEU A 151 30.57 -17.80 8.85
C LEU A 151 29.95 -17.87 10.26
N ASP A 152 28.83 -18.57 10.42
CA ASP A 152 28.09 -18.75 11.67
C ASP A 152 27.59 -17.44 12.31
N ARG A 153 27.35 -16.39 11.51
CA ARG A 153 26.81 -15.11 12.00
C ARG A 153 25.31 -15.05 11.85
N SER A 154 24.65 -14.68 12.95
CA SER A 154 23.21 -14.36 12.98
C SER A 154 22.93 -13.11 12.15
N LEU A 155 22.05 -13.23 11.17
CA LEU A 155 21.58 -12.12 10.34
C LEU A 155 20.20 -11.66 10.75
N ALA A 156 20.01 -10.34 10.78
CA ALA A 156 18.70 -9.73 11.00
C ALA A 156 17.94 -9.66 9.67
N VAL A 157 16.66 -10.07 9.71
CA VAL A 157 15.76 -9.99 8.56
C VAL A 157 14.94 -8.73 8.63
N THR A 158 14.93 -7.99 7.54
CA THR A 158 14.18 -6.74 7.42
C THR A 158 13.31 -6.77 6.16
N LEU A 159 12.13 -6.16 6.24
CA LEU A 159 11.36 -5.81 5.06
C LEU A 159 12.15 -4.83 4.19
N SER A 160 12.17 -5.09 2.89
CA SER A 160 12.84 -4.25 1.88
C SER A 160 11.83 -3.49 1.04
N SER A 161 10.76 -4.16 0.61
CA SER A 161 9.65 -3.53 -0.09
C SER A 161 8.39 -4.40 -0.07
N PHE A 162 7.23 -3.78 -0.21
CA PHE A 162 6.01 -4.47 -0.59
C PHE A 162 5.09 -3.51 -1.35
N GLU A 163 4.25 -4.04 -2.22
CA GLU A 163 3.37 -3.26 -3.09
C GLU A 163 2.01 -3.93 -3.19
N VAL A 164 0.97 -3.10 -3.32
CA VAL A 164 -0.39 -3.51 -3.64
C VAL A 164 -0.92 -2.60 -4.73
N GLY A 165 -1.66 -3.14 -5.70
CA GLY A 165 -2.27 -2.29 -6.73
C GLY A 165 -3.23 -3.01 -7.64
N LEU A 166 -3.88 -2.22 -8.48
CA LEU A 166 -4.88 -2.62 -9.45
C LEU A 166 -4.45 -2.16 -10.84
N ASP A 167 -4.62 -3.04 -11.81
CA ASP A 167 -4.62 -2.68 -13.22
C ASP A 167 -6.07 -2.83 -13.71
N PHE A 168 -6.63 -1.77 -14.28
CA PHE A 168 -7.98 -1.75 -14.79
C PHE A 168 -7.99 -2.19 -16.25
N ASP A 169 -9.04 -2.91 -16.67
CA ASP A 169 -9.27 -3.13 -18.09
C ASP A 169 -9.79 -1.86 -18.78
N SER A 170 -10.07 -1.94 -20.08
CA SER A 170 -10.57 -0.80 -20.87
C SER A 170 -12.01 -0.39 -20.55
N SER A 171 -12.70 -1.06 -19.62
CA SER A 171 -14.08 -0.73 -19.24
C SER A 171 -14.16 0.26 -18.07
N ALA A 172 -13.02 0.55 -17.43
CA ALA A 172 -12.93 1.40 -16.26
C ALA A 172 -11.79 2.43 -16.39
N ASP A 173 -12.12 3.70 -16.15
CA ASP A 173 -11.13 4.78 -16.10
C ASP A 173 -10.89 5.21 -14.66
N LEU A 174 -9.64 5.46 -14.30
CA LEU A 174 -9.24 5.95 -13.00
C LEU A 174 -9.44 7.47 -12.91
N PHE A 175 -10.21 7.93 -11.92
CA PHE A 175 -10.49 9.34 -11.71
C PHE A 175 -9.67 9.98 -10.59
N ASP A 176 -9.49 9.25 -9.48
CA ASP A 176 -8.85 9.78 -8.30
C ASP A 176 -8.10 8.67 -7.55
N SER A 177 -7.07 9.05 -6.80
CA SER A 177 -6.35 8.14 -5.94
C SER A 177 -5.69 8.83 -4.74
N ALA A 178 -5.65 8.11 -3.63
CA ALA A 178 -5.03 8.55 -2.38
C ALA A 178 -4.25 7.40 -1.73
N PRO A 179 -3.03 7.63 -1.20
CA PRO A 179 -2.28 8.88 -1.31
C PRO A 179 -1.88 9.12 -2.77
N SER A 180 -1.84 10.39 -3.17
CA SER A 180 -1.41 10.82 -4.51
C SER A 180 0.04 11.30 -4.54
N THR A 181 0.65 11.53 -3.37
CA THR A 181 2.02 12.03 -3.24
C THR A 181 2.93 11.07 -2.49
N ARG A 182 4.24 11.19 -2.76
CA ARG A 182 5.26 10.42 -2.05
C ARG A 182 5.37 10.92 -0.61
N VAL A 183 5.30 9.99 0.33
CA VAL A 183 5.46 10.27 1.77
C VAL A 183 6.67 9.51 2.31
N SER A 184 7.47 10.15 3.17
CA SER A 184 8.61 9.51 3.86
C SER A 184 8.47 9.70 5.37
N GLY A 185 8.54 8.62 6.15
CA GLY A 185 8.28 8.63 7.60
C GLY A 185 9.52 8.76 8.48
N PRO A 186 9.34 8.77 9.82
CA PRO A 186 8.10 8.44 10.55
C PRO A 186 7.03 9.54 10.50
N GLN A 187 5.82 9.23 10.02
CA GLN A 187 4.64 10.12 10.10
C GLN A 187 3.33 9.40 9.78
N ALA A 188 2.18 10.05 9.98
CA ALA A 188 0.90 9.56 9.47
C ALA A 188 0.78 9.82 7.95
N VAL A 189 0.15 8.90 7.23
CA VAL A 189 -0.17 9.02 5.80
C VAL A 189 -1.69 9.06 5.67
N SER A 190 -2.19 10.14 5.09
CA SER A 190 -3.63 10.37 4.89
C SER A 190 -4.13 9.74 3.59
N VAL A 191 -5.30 9.14 3.65
CA VAL A 191 -6.06 8.59 2.52
C VAL A 191 -7.45 9.21 2.58
N ALA A 192 -7.71 10.17 1.70
CA ALA A 192 -8.98 10.86 1.64
C ALA A 192 -9.43 11.15 0.22
N THR A 193 -10.75 11.17 0.00
CA THR A 193 -11.36 11.65 -1.25
C THR A 193 -12.45 12.68 -0.96
N PRO A 194 -12.48 13.78 -1.73
CA PRO A 194 -13.39 14.89 -1.45
C PRO A 194 -14.87 14.55 -1.71
N GLY A 195 -15.73 15.15 -0.88
CA GLY A 195 -17.18 15.22 -1.07
C GLY A 195 -17.58 16.23 -2.17
N GLU A 196 -18.41 15.83 -3.15
CA GLU A 196 -18.88 16.72 -4.23
C GLU A 196 -19.75 17.90 -3.75
N THR A 197 -20.41 17.78 -2.60
CA THR A 197 -21.41 18.77 -2.13
C THR A 197 -20.94 19.63 -0.96
N GLY A 198 -19.63 19.90 -0.87
CA GLY A 198 -19.06 20.78 0.17
C GLY A 198 -19.25 20.25 1.60
N GLY A 199 -19.62 18.99 1.73
CA GLY A 199 -19.77 18.27 2.99
C GLY A 199 -18.77 17.13 3.05
N GLY A 200 -17.67 17.36 3.77
CA GLY A 200 -16.74 16.34 4.26
C GLY A 200 -15.98 15.52 3.21
N ASP A 201 -15.02 14.75 3.69
CA ASP A 201 -14.36 13.70 2.93
C ASP A 201 -15.20 12.41 3.03
N VAL A 202 -15.35 11.68 1.93
CA VAL A 202 -16.13 10.41 1.89
C VAL A 202 -15.37 9.29 2.58
N PHE A 203 -14.07 9.27 2.33
CA PHE A 203 -13.11 8.42 3.00
C PHE A 203 -12.14 9.36 3.70
N ASP A 204 -11.82 9.09 4.95
CA ASP A 204 -10.82 9.86 5.71
C ASP A 204 -10.16 8.95 6.73
N VAL A 205 -8.97 8.46 6.37
CA VAL A 205 -8.15 7.62 7.25
C VAL A 205 -6.70 8.04 7.21
N ASP A 206 -6.12 8.19 8.40
CA ASP A 206 -4.68 8.24 8.60
C ASP A 206 -4.14 6.88 9.02
N PHE A 207 -3.00 6.47 8.47
CA PHE A 207 -2.28 5.29 8.93
C PHE A 207 -0.81 5.59 9.24
N PRO A 208 -0.20 4.89 10.21
CA PRO A 208 1.19 5.14 10.58
C PRO A 208 2.17 4.59 9.54
N LEU A 209 3.10 5.44 9.12
CA LEU A 209 4.33 5.06 8.43
C LEU A 209 5.47 5.12 9.45
N HIS A 210 5.98 3.96 9.88
CA HIS A 210 7.03 3.87 10.90
C HIS A 210 8.40 4.27 10.35
N GLU A 211 8.82 3.62 9.27
CA GLU A 211 10.06 3.95 8.57
C GLU A 211 9.88 3.78 7.06
N GLY A 212 10.82 4.29 6.26
CA GLY A 212 10.79 4.13 4.81
C GLY A 212 9.88 5.14 4.11
N ARG A 213 9.46 4.77 2.90
CA ARG A 213 8.71 5.66 2.00
C ARG A 213 7.55 4.94 1.34
N VAL A 214 6.44 5.65 1.22
CA VAL A 214 5.27 5.25 0.43
C VAL A 214 5.34 5.95 -0.93
N ARG A 215 5.14 5.19 -2.01
CA ARG A 215 5.15 5.68 -3.39
C ARG A 215 3.87 5.25 -4.09
N PRO A 216 2.90 6.16 -4.26
CA PRO A 216 1.83 5.93 -5.22
C PRO A 216 2.38 6.04 -6.65
N ARG A 217 1.84 5.24 -7.56
CA ARG A 217 2.04 5.32 -9.00
C ARG A 217 0.68 5.20 -9.64
N VAL A 218 0.42 6.11 -10.56
CA VAL A 218 -0.78 6.15 -11.39
C VAL A 218 -0.31 6.17 -12.83
N SER A 219 -0.82 5.26 -13.64
CA SER A 219 -0.74 5.34 -15.10
C SER A 219 -2.17 5.56 -15.59
N GLY A 220 -2.41 6.54 -16.47
CA GLY A 220 -3.76 6.89 -16.94
C GLY A 220 -4.15 8.36 -16.77
N GLY A 221 -4.64 9.00 -17.84
CA GLY A 221 -5.23 10.35 -17.86
C GLY A 221 -4.32 11.51 -18.33
N ASP A 222 -4.94 12.56 -18.90
CA ASP A 222 -4.30 13.78 -19.47
C ASP A 222 -3.41 14.56 -18.49
N ASP A 223 -3.57 14.32 -17.18
CA ASP A 223 -2.79 14.91 -16.08
C ASP A 223 -1.68 13.99 -15.56
N ALA A 224 -1.26 12.99 -16.34
CA ALA A 224 -0.01 12.25 -16.11
C ALA A 224 1.19 13.21 -16.23
N VAL A 225 1.41 14.03 -15.19
CA VAL A 225 2.60 14.84 -15.01
C VAL A 225 3.75 13.87 -15.13
N SER A 226 4.44 13.99 -16.27
CA SER A 226 5.62 13.20 -16.61
C SER A 226 6.64 13.37 -15.49
N SER A 227 6.53 12.50 -14.50
CA SER A 227 7.57 12.25 -13.52
C SER A 227 8.59 11.46 -14.30
N GLY A 228 9.41 12.20 -15.05
CA GLY A 228 10.48 11.64 -15.85
C GLY A 228 11.31 10.67 -15.02
N ASP A 229 11.75 9.62 -15.72
CA ASP A 229 12.70 8.60 -15.27
C ASP A 229 12.09 7.35 -14.61
N ASP A 230 11.45 6.51 -15.44
CA ASP A 230 11.80 5.08 -15.52
C ASP A 230 11.40 4.58 -16.93
N GLY A 231 12.36 4.05 -17.68
CA GLY A 231 12.21 3.75 -19.10
C GLY A 231 11.37 2.51 -19.43
N SER A 232 10.94 2.47 -20.70
CA SER A 232 10.31 1.35 -21.44
C SER A 232 8.89 0.97 -20.98
N ASN A 233 7.85 1.03 -21.81
CA ASN A 233 7.76 0.47 -23.15
C ASN A 233 7.10 1.40 -24.17
N ALA A 234 7.72 1.47 -25.35
CA ALA A 234 7.17 2.06 -26.55
C ALA A 234 6.71 0.93 -27.47
N ASP A 235 5.71 0.19 -27.01
CA ASP A 235 4.91 -0.72 -27.83
C ASP A 235 3.47 -0.40 -27.46
N GLY A 236 2.66 0.00 -28.45
CA GLY A 236 1.27 0.47 -28.25
C GLY A 236 0.32 -0.65 -27.82
N GLU A 237 0.58 -1.23 -26.65
CA GLU A 237 -0.40 -1.97 -25.87
C GLU A 237 -1.35 -0.95 -25.23
N ASP A 238 -2.64 -1.24 -25.29
CA ASP A 238 -3.72 -0.39 -24.80
C ASP A 238 -3.33 0.25 -23.45
N ASP A 239 -3.27 1.60 -23.41
CA ASP A 239 -2.94 2.36 -22.19
C ASP A 239 -4.05 2.11 -21.17
N HIS A 240 -3.84 1.12 -20.32
CA HIS A 240 -4.74 0.74 -19.25
C HIS A 240 -4.40 1.51 -17.98
N ASP A 241 -5.43 2.08 -17.36
CA ASP A 241 -5.26 2.79 -16.12
C ASP A 241 -4.81 1.83 -15.01
N SER A 242 -3.84 2.25 -14.19
CA SER A 242 -3.38 1.45 -13.06
C SER A 242 -3.09 2.32 -11.85
N TYR A 243 -3.34 1.76 -10.67
CA TYR A 243 -3.02 2.37 -9.39
C TYR A 243 -2.20 1.41 -8.52
N ARG A 244 -1.00 1.83 -8.15
CA ARG A 244 -0.04 1.03 -7.37
C ARG A 244 0.42 1.82 -6.16
N LEU A 245 0.44 1.17 -5.01
CA LEU A 245 0.95 1.74 -3.76
C LEU A 245 2.02 0.84 -3.17
N GLY A 246 3.25 1.34 -3.12
CA GLY A 246 4.39 0.59 -2.62
C GLY A 246 5.05 1.23 -1.41
N TRP A 247 5.41 0.41 -0.43
CA TRP A 247 6.37 0.76 0.61
C TRP A 247 7.78 0.30 0.22
N ARG A 248 8.79 1.13 0.50
CA ARG A 248 10.21 0.75 0.39
C ARG A 248 10.99 1.27 1.60
N GLY A 249 11.84 0.44 2.18
CA GLY A 249 12.63 0.79 3.34
C GLY A 249 13.54 -0.35 3.78
N ARG A 250 14.01 -0.29 5.02
CA ARG A 250 14.67 -1.39 5.70
C ARG A 250 14.17 -1.40 7.13
N PHE A 251 13.21 -2.26 7.43
CA PHE A 251 12.52 -2.26 8.73
C PHE A 251 12.33 -3.70 9.24
N ASP A 252 12.70 -3.95 10.50
CA ASP A 252 12.58 -5.25 11.17
C ASP A 252 11.25 -5.44 11.93
N GLY A 253 10.35 -4.46 11.83
CA GLY A 253 9.03 -4.49 12.43
C GLY A 253 7.88 -4.72 11.44
N ILE A 254 6.68 -4.39 11.91
CA ILE A 254 5.45 -4.46 11.11
C ILE A 254 5.23 -3.15 10.37
N GLN A 255 4.97 -3.20 9.07
CA GLN A 255 4.63 -2.01 8.28
C GLN A 255 3.42 -2.28 7.38
N SER A 256 2.61 -1.26 7.17
CA SER A 256 1.46 -1.31 6.27
C SER A 256 1.44 -0.18 5.25
N VAL A 257 0.67 -0.37 4.18
CA VAL A 257 0.24 0.68 3.27
C VAL A 257 -1.25 0.54 3.02
N ASN A 258 -1.92 1.69 2.93
CA ASN A 258 -3.33 1.77 2.56
C ASN A 258 -3.47 2.74 1.39
N GLY A 259 -4.21 2.33 0.38
CA GLY A 259 -4.48 3.12 -0.81
C GLY A 259 -5.96 3.09 -1.16
N LEU A 260 -6.42 4.12 -1.83
CA LEU A 260 -7.77 4.29 -2.31
C LEU A 260 -7.67 4.75 -3.75
N CYS A 261 -8.42 4.14 -4.65
CA CYS A 261 -8.63 4.67 -5.99
C CYS A 261 -10.12 4.67 -6.32
N VAL A 262 -10.53 5.64 -7.14
CA VAL A 262 -11.90 5.79 -7.61
C VAL A 262 -11.89 5.65 -9.12
N ALA A 263 -12.70 4.74 -9.64
CA ALA A 263 -12.84 4.48 -11.06
C ALA A 263 -14.27 4.72 -11.54
N GLY A 264 -14.43 5.08 -12.81
CA GLY A 264 -15.71 5.18 -13.51
C GLY A 264 -15.96 3.95 -14.36
N GLU A 265 -17.03 3.22 -14.05
CA GLU A 265 -17.37 2.00 -14.75
C GLU A 265 -18.64 2.19 -15.58
N SER A 266 -18.61 1.67 -16.81
CA SER A 266 -19.77 1.67 -17.69
C SER A 266 -20.87 0.76 -17.15
N VAL A 267 -22.09 1.30 -16.98
CA VAL A 267 -23.23 0.55 -16.42
C VAL A 267 -23.65 -0.64 -17.30
N SER A 268 -23.32 -0.59 -18.59
CA SER A 268 -23.57 -1.65 -19.57
C SER A 268 -22.56 -2.81 -19.52
N ASP A 269 -21.44 -2.65 -18.83
CA ASP A 269 -20.37 -3.63 -18.74
C ASP A 269 -20.17 -4.03 -17.28
N SER A 270 -21.11 -4.80 -16.74
CA SER A 270 -21.14 -5.16 -15.32
C SER A 270 -20.00 -6.10 -14.87
N ASP A 271 -19.16 -6.51 -15.83
CA ASP A 271 -18.03 -7.42 -15.63
C ASP A 271 -16.68 -6.69 -15.66
N ALA A 272 -16.64 -5.37 -15.44
CA ALA A 272 -15.39 -4.62 -15.30
C ALA A 272 -14.39 -5.40 -14.42
N THR A 273 -13.32 -5.85 -15.06
CA THR A 273 -12.28 -6.65 -14.45
C THR A 273 -11.13 -5.74 -14.06
N ALA A 274 -10.65 -5.92 -12.84
CA ALA A 274 -9.40 -5.33 -12.39
C ALA A 274 -8.49 -6.46 -11.93
N ASP A 275 -7.24 -6.42 -12.35
CA ASP A 275 -6.23 -7.34 -11.89
C ASP A 275 -5.57 -6.79 -10.64
N TRP A 276 -5.76 -7.51 -9.52
CA TRP A 276 -5.20 -7.13 -8.24
C TRP A 276 -3.85 -7.82 -8.04
N HIS A 277 -2.81 -7.03 -7.83
CA HIS A 277 -1.45 -7.50 -7.64
C HIS A 277 -0.93 -7.15 -6.25
N VAL A 278 -0.20 -8.08 -5.65
CA VAL A 278 0.53 -7.89 -4.39
C VAL A 278 1.94 -8.44 -4.54
N SER A 279 2.95 -7.72 -4.03
CA SER A 279 4.33 -8.21 -3.94
C SER A 279 4.96 -7.92 -2.59
N LEU A 280 5.94 -8.75 -2.21
CA LEU A 280 6.69 -8.67 -0.96
C LEU A 280 8.15 -9.02 -1.20
N SER A 281 9.04 -8.25 -0.59
CA SER A 281 10.48 -8.50 -0.55
C SER A 281 11.05 -8.27 0.85
N ALA A 282 11.86 -9.22 1.31
CA ALA A 282 12.61 -9.15 2.55
C ALA A 282 14.08 -9.49 2.30
N SER A 283 14.96 -9.03 3.17
CA SER A 283 16.40 -9.25 3.01
C SER A 283 17.09 -9.47 4.35
N GLY A 284 18.05 -10.39 4.37
CA GLY A 284 18.94 -10.62 5.50
C GLY A 284 20.22 -9.80 5.39
N TRP A 285 20.70 -9.29 6.52
CA TRP A 285 21.89 -8.44 6.57
C TRP A 285 22.82 -8.88 7.71
N ALA A 286 24.12 -8.80 7.44
CA ALA A 286 25.19 -8.99 8.42
C ALA A 286 25.47 -7.75 9.27
#